data_AF-A0A239IV59-F1
#
_entry.id   AF-A0A239IV59-F1
#
_cell.length_a   1.000
_cell.length_b   1.000
_cell.length_c   1.000
_cell.angle_alpha   90.00
_cell.angle_beta   90.00
_cell.angle_gamma   90.00
#
_symmetry.space_group_name_H-M   'P 1'
#
loop_
_entity.id
_entity.type
_entity.pdbx_description
1 polymer ?
#
loop_
_entity_poly.entity_id
_entity_poly.type
_entity_poly.pdbx_seq_one_letter_code
_entity_poly.pdbx_strand_id
1 'polypeptide(L)'
;MTQVHNAGQPHGTGPYAPPAFPAPGAPNGYGAPNGYGAPNGFGAPAGFGQPPAPPKKRTGAIIGSILAALVVAGLGVGAFFLFSGSVLDTAEAERQIVALTEEQAGVTVTDVSCPEDVELAAGTVSTCTAQVEGQEVTYTVEQTDDEGNVTISSDAVFVQVTDVEASLTEQFTASTGLDVESSCDAGDRSVLVASDGLQVPCVVSAVGDPTDSADVTATIDAEGNVSFEAV
;
A
#
# COMPACT_ATOMS: atom_id res chain seq x y z
N MET A 1 35.68 67.57 -29.06
CA MET A 1 34.68 67.15 -30.07
C MET A 1 35.48 66.43 -31.15
N THR A 2 35.74 65.14 -31.00
CA THR A 2 34.87 64.01 -31.39
C THR A 2 34.72 63.94 -32.90
N GLN A 3 35.33 62.94 -33.55
CA GLN A 3 34.58 61.85 -34.20
C GLN A 3 35.54 60.76 -34.72
N VAL A 4 35.11 59.53 -34.47
CA VAL A 4 35.74 58.25 -34.76
C VAL A 4 35.25 57.75 -36.11
N HIS A 5 36.14 57.27 -36.98
CA HIS A 5 35.90 56.16 -37.91
C HIS A 5 37.25 55.54 -38.32
N ASN A 6 37.50 54.26 -38.03
CA ASN A 6 38.11 53.36 -39.02
C ASN A 6 37.95 51.88 -38.61
N ALA A 7 37.77 51.06 -39.64
CA ALA A 7 37.46 49.64 -39.66
C ALA A 7 38.73 48.76 -39.64
N GLY A 8 38.52 47.46 -39.39
CA GLY A 8 39.45 46.39 -39.79
C GLY A 8 39.44 45.17 -38.86
N GLN A 9 38.87 44.05 -39.30
CA GLN A 9 39.04 42.70 -38.71
C GLN A 9 40.49 42.20 -38.86
N PRO A 10 40.96 41.19 -38.08
CA PRO A 10 40.90 39.77 -38.53
C PRO A 10 40.76 38.70 -37.40
N HIS A 11 40.71 37.42 -37.85
CA HIS A 11 40.38 36.16 -37.16
C HIS A 11 41.45 35.55 -36.21
N GLY A 12 41.02 34.68 -35.27
CA GLY A 12 41.54 33.29 -35.11
C GLY A 12 42.11 32.79 -33.77
N THR A 13 41.88 31.48 -33.50
CA THR A 13 42.49 30.54 -32.50
C THR A 13 41.93 30.61 -31.05
N GLY A 14 41.72 29.57 -30.22
CA GLY A 14 41.90 28.09 -30.16
C GLY A 14 41.90 27.69 -28.65
N PRO A 15 41.36 26.53 -28.19
CA PRO A 15 41.09 26.28 -26.76
C PRO A 15 42.24 25.56 -25.99
N TYR A 16 42.54 26.00 -24.77
CA TYR A 16 43.52 25.40 -23.84
C TYR A 16 42.83 24.73 -22.63
N ALA A 17 43.32 23.54 -22.26
CA ALA A 17 42.94 22.77 -21.08
C ALA A 17 43.90 23.03 -19.89
N PRO A 18 43.43 22.93 -18.62
CA PRO A 18 44.30 23.02 -17.44
C PRO A 18 44.77 21.64 -16.87
N PRO A 19 45.88 21.61 -16.10
CA PRO A 19 46.60 20.37 -15.72
C PRO A 19 46.19 19.74 -14.37
N ALA A 20 46.55 18.45 -14.19
CA ALA A 20 46.24 17.61 -13.04
C ALA A 20 47.36 17.56 -11.96
N PHE A 21 46.97 17.40 -10.68
CA PHE A 21 47.85 17.22 -9.52
C PHE A 21 47.64 15.85 -8.82
N PRO A 22 48.68 15.24 -8.22
CA PRO A 22 48.62 13.91 -7.58
C PRO A 22 48.27 13.95 -6.07
N ALA A 23 47.62 12.90 -5.57
CA ALA A 23 47.26 12.71 -4.16
C ALA A 23 48.20 11.69 -3.43
N PRO A 24 48.55 11.88 -2.14
CA PRO A 24 49.43 10.99 -1.38
C PRO A 24 48.71 9.79 -0.74
N GLY A 25 49.44 8.67 -0.58
CA GLY A 25 48.94 7.39 -0.07
C GLY A 25 48.89 7.21 1.45
N ALA A 26 48.19 6.17 1.89
CA ALA A 26 48.05 5.72 3.28
C ALA A 26 48.42 4.22 3.45
N PRO A 27 48.86 3.77 4.64
CA PRO A 27 49.65 2.53 4.84
C PRO A 27 48.88 1.33 5.44
N ASN A 28 49.41 0.11 5.15
CA ASN A 28 49.39 -1.23 5.81
C ASN A 28 48.35 -1.53 6.92
N GLY A 29 47.72 -2.70 7.07
CA GLY A 29 47.94 -4.09 6.61
C GLY A 29 47.50 -5.09 7.73
N TYR A 30 47.15 -6.34 7.36
CA TYR A 30 46.81 -7.59 8.12
C TYR A 30 45.39 -8.11 7.74
N GLY A 31 45.11 -9.31 7.21
CA GLY A 31 45.85 -10.54 6.88
C GLY A 31 44.95 -11.77 7.18
N ALA A 32 44.66 -12.66 6.21
CA ALA A 32 44.23 -14.07 6.38
C ALA A 32 43.95 -14.77 5.01
N PRO A 33 44.10 -16.11 4.88
CA PRO A 33 44.70 -16.76 3.69
C PRO A 33 43.76 -17.52 2.74
N ASN A 34 44.21 -17.65 1.48
CA ASN A 34 43.62 -18.45 0.39
C ASN A 34 43.85 -19.96 0.55
N GLY A 35 42.80 -20.76 0.29
CA GLY A 35 42.83 -22.22 0.16
C GLY A 35 42.61 -22.70 -1.29
N TYR A 36 43.33 -23.75 -1.65
CA TYR A 36 43.60 -24.32 -2.98
C TYR A 36 42.53 -25.31 -3.52
N GLY A 37 42.09 -25.14 -4.78
CA GLY A 37 42.08 -26.12 -5.90
C GLY A 37 41.27 -27.45 -5.96
N ALA A 38 40.60 -27.63 -7.13
CA ALA A 38 40.32 -28.86 -7.94
C ALA A 38 38.97 -29.64 -7.77
N PRO A 39 38.53 -30.53 -8.71
CA PRO A 39 38.35 -30.41 -10.18
C PRO A 39 36.98 -30.98 -10.71
N ASN A 40 36.72 -30.84 -12.03
CA ASN A 40 35.50 -31.20 -12.80
C ASN A 40 34.80 -32.55 -12.51
N GLY A 41 33.45 -32.56 -12.57
CA GLY A 41 32.58 -33.75 -12.55
C GLY A 41 31.25 -33.54 -13.30
N PHE A 42 30.79 -34.61 -13.96
CA PHE A 42 29.70 -34.76 -14.94
C PHE A 42 28.25 -34.53 -14.43
N GLY A 43 27.42 -33.89 -15.27
CA GLY A 43 26.02 -34.22 -15.66
C GLY A 43 24.91 -34.47 -14.61
N ALA A 44 23.86 -33.63 -14.63
CA ALA A 44 22.50 -33.99 -14.21
C ALA A 44 21.43 -33.15 -14.98
N PRO A 45 20.20 -33.66 -15.22
CA PRO A 45 19.24 -33.10 -16.17
C PRO A 45 18.41 -31.93 -15.61
N ALA A 46 17.90 -31.12 -16.54
CA ALA A 46 17.16 -29.87 -16.32
C ALA A 46 15.87 -30.07 -15.49
N GLY A 47 15.83 -29.44 -14.33
CA GLY A 47 14.61 -29.15 -13.58
C GLY A 47 14.19 -27.69 -13.83
N PHE A 48 12.88 -27.49 -14.05
CA PHE A 48 12.26 -26.20 -14.30
C PHE A 48 12.52 -25.22 -13.14
N GLY A 49 13.21 -24.12 -13.43
CA GLY A 49 13.51 -23.06 -12.47
C GLY A 49 12.31 -22.15 -12.23
N GLN A 50 12.00 -21.91 -10.95
CA GLN A 50 11.19 -20.78 -10.48
C GLN A 50 11.76 -19.46 -11.02
N PRO A 51 10.90 -18.49 -11.39
CA PRO A 51 11.37 -17.15 -11.74
C PRO A 51 12.10 -16.51 -10.55
N PRO A 52 13.22 -15.79 -10.78
CA PRO A 52 13.99 -15.18 -9.71
C PRO A 52 13.20 -14.08 -9.02
N ALA A 53 13.15 -14.14 -7.68
CA ALA A 53 12.62 -13.05 -6.87
C ALA A 53 13.45 -11.76 -7.11
N PRO A 54 12.82 -10.58 -7.23
CA PRO A 54 13.54 -9.34 -7.47
C PRO A 54 14.46 -8.97 -6.28
N PRO A 55 15.64 -8.38 -6.54
CA PRO A 55 16.62 -8.07 -5.50
C PRO A 55 16.13 -6.97 -4.55
N LYS A 56 16.10 -7.30 -3.25
CA LYS A 56 15.73 -6.40 -2.15
C LYS A 56 16.76 -5.28 -1.99
N LYS A 57 16.45 -4.07 -2.49
CA LYS A 57 17.23 -2.87 -2.16
C LYS A 57 16.77 -2.34 -0.80
N ARG A 58 17.70 -2.23 0.14
CA ARG A 58 17.47 -1.56 1.43
C ARG A 58 17.67 -0.07 1.25
N THR A 59 16.60 0.70 1.17
CA THR A 59 16.64 2.16 1.37
C THR A 59 15.26 2.64 1.78
N GLY A 60 15.16 3.25 2.97
CA GLY A 60 14.00 4.01 3.46
C GLY A 60 12.81 3.16 3.88
N ALA A 61 12.53 3.12 5.19
CA ALA A 61 11.29 2.55 5.71
C ALA A 61 10.11 3.42 5.25
N ILE A 62 9.24 2.86 4.40
CA ILE A 62 7.84 3.24 4.34
C ILE A 62 7.12 2.02 4.88
N ILE A 63 6.53 2.17 6.06
CA ILE A 63 5.64 1.19 6.66
C ILE A 63 4.35 1.27 5.83
N GLY A 64 4.35 0.56 4.70
CA GLY A 64 3.13 0.20 3.99
C GLY A 64 2.51 -0.99 4.71
N SER A 65 1.28 -0.81 5.14
CA SER A 65 0.48 -1.82 5.84
C SER A 65 0.51 -3.17 5.11
N ILE A 66 0.38 -4.24 5.89
CA ILE A 66 0.38 -5.62 5.43
C ILE A 66 -0.71 -5.77 4.37
N LEU A 67 -0.31 -5.87 3.10
CA LEU A 67 -1.17 -6.28 2.00
C LEU A 67 -1.65 -7.70 2.28
N ALA A 68 -2.81 -7.80 2.93
CA ALA A 68 -3.58 -9.01 3.03
C ALA A 68 -4.60 -9.02 1.87
N ALA A 69 -4.13 -9.31 0.66
CA ALA A 69 -4.99 -9.95 -0.32
C ALA A 69 -5.25 -11.39 0.17
N LEU A 70 -6.09 -11.52 1.20
CA LEU A 70 -6.46 -12.79 1.80
C LEU A 70 -7.60 -13.39 0.98
N VAL A 71 -7.24 -14.31 0.10
CA VAL A 71 -8.18 -15.35 -0.32
C VAL A 71 -8.41 -16.23 0.90
N VAL A 72 -9.37 -15.86 1.74
CA VAL A 72 -9.83 -16.74 2.81
C VAL A 72 -10.65 -17.83 2.15
N ALA A 73 -10.01 -18.96 1.88
CA ALA A 73 -10.71 -20.21 1.63
C ALA A 73 -11.46 -20.56 2.92
N GLY A 74 -12.73 -20.17 3.00
CA GLY A 74 -13.63 -20.62 4.06
C GLY A 74 -13.69 -22.13 4.02
N LEU A 75 -12.96 -22.80 4.92
CA LEU A 75 -13.12 -24.23 5.16
C LEU A 75 -14.46 -24.41 5.87
N GLY A 76 -15.53 -24.51 5.08
CA GLY A 76 -16.87 -24.81 5.55
C GLY A 76 -16.87 -26.13 6.31
N VAL A 77 -17.30 -26.11 7.57
CA VAL A 77 -17.71 -27.32 8.27
C VAL A 77 -19.06 -27.73 7.68
N GLY A 78 -19.01 -28.36 6.51
CA GLY A 78 -20.14 -28.99 5.85
C GLY A 78 -20.52 -30.26 6.59
N ALA A 79 -21.32 -30.14 7.64
CA ALA A 79 -22.04 -31.26 8.19
C ALA A 79 -23.36 -30.77 8.81
N PHE A 80 -24.41 -30.83 7.98
CA PHE A 80 -25.81 -31.14 8.31
C PHE A 80 -26.78 -30.12 7.72
N PHE A 81 -27.27 -30.37 6.49
CA PHE A 81 -28.71 -30.53 6.24
C PHE A 81 -29.01 -31.00 4.82
N LEU A 82 -29.54 -32.23 4.73
CA LEU A 82 -30.21 -32.80 3.58
C LEU A 82 -31.64 -32.24 3.47
N PHE A 83 -31.83 -31.02 2.97
CA PHE A 83 -33.15 -30.55 2.54
C PHE A 83 -33.07 -29.70 1.27
N SER A 84 -33.27 -30.37 0.12
CA SER A 84 -34.15 -29.95 -0.98
C SER A 84 -34.32 -28.43 -1.20
N GLY A 85 -33.25 -27.78 -1.67
CA GLY A 85 -33.30 -26.47 -2.32
C GLY A 85 -31.95 -26.24 -3.00
N SER A 86 -31.93 -26.13 -4.32
CA SER A 86 -30.72 -25.93 -5.14
C SER A 86 -30.18 -24.50 -5.03
N VAL A 87 -30.18 -23.90 -3.83
CA VAL A 87 -29.86 -22.49 -3.61
C VAL A 87 -28.82 -22.29 -2.52
N LEU A 88 -27.91 -21.34 -2.72
CA LEU A 88 -26.88 -20.95 -1.76
C LEU A 88 -27.53 -20.37 -0.50
N ASP A 89 -27.03 -20.75 0.68
CA ASP A 89 -27.44 -20.14 1.95
C ASP A 89 -26.78 -18.76 2.10
N THR A 90 -27.45 -17.73 1.58
CA THR A 90 -26.97 -16.35 1.58
C THR A 90 -26.80 -15.81 3.00
N ALA A 91 -27.56 -16.31 3.97
CA ALA A 91 -27.43 -15.90 5.38
C ALA A 91 -26.10 -16.38 5.99
N GLU A 92 -25.52 -17.47 5.50
CA GLU A 92 -24.17 -17.89 5.88
C GLU A 92 -23.11 -16.97 5.26
N ALA A 93 -23.25 -16.62 3.98
CA ALA A 93 -22.34 -15.70 3.30
C ALA A 93 -22.35 -14.32 3.98
N GLU A 94 -23.53 -13.80 4.33
CA GLU A 94 -23.68 -12.52 5.05
C GLU A 94 -22.97 -12.56 6.42
N ARG A 95 -23.15 -13.64 7.19
CA ARG A 95 -22.47 -13.79 8.49
C ARG A 95 -20.95 -13.84 8.35
N GLN A 96 -20.44 -14.49 7.31
CA GLN A 96 -18.99 -14.52 7.03
C GLN A 96 -18.47 -13.16 6.59
N ILE A 97 -19.21 -12.42 5.75
CA ILE A 97 -18.86 -11.05 5.36
C ILE A 97 -18.76 -10.15 6.59
N VAL A 98 -19.72 -10.23 7.51
CA VAL A 98 -19.66 -9.50 8.79
C VAL A 98 -18.39 -9.86 9.54
N ALA A 99 -18.16 -11.14 9.84
CA ALA A 99 -17.01 -11.56 10.64
C ALA A 99 -15.66 -11.16 10.01
N LEU A 100 -15.49 -11.37 8.71
CA LEU A 100 -14.27 -11.01 7.98
C LEU A 100 -14.03 -9.50 8.00
N THR A 101 -15.09 -8.72 7.84
CA THR A 101 -14.96 -7.26 7.73
C THR A 101 -14.78 -6.62 9.09
N GLU A 102 -15.48 -7.10 10.13
CA GLU A 102 -15.26 -6.64 11.51
C GLU A 102 -13.84 -6.97 12.00
N GLU A 103 -13.28 -8.12 11.61
CA GLU A 103 -11.88 -8.47 11.92
C GLU A 103 -10.88 -7.49 11.26
N GLN A 104 -11.14 -7.08 10.03
CA GLN A 104 -10.25 -6.23 9.25
C GLN A 104 -10.38 -4.74 9.58
N ALA A 105 -11.61 -4.24 9.62
CA ALA A 105 -11.91 -2.84 9.86
C ALA A 105 -11.94 -2.49 11.36
N GLY A 106 -12.13 -3.48 12.25
CA GLY A 106 -12.21 -3.25 13.70
C GLY A 106 -13.47 -2.49 14.14
N VAL A 107 -14.46 -2.35 13.26
CA VAL A 107 -15.74 -1.67 13.51
C VAL A 107 -16.91 -2.55 13.08
N THR A 108 -18.08 -2.28 13.64
CA THR A 108 -19.30 -3.02 13.33
C THR A 108 -19.76 -2.78 11.90
N VAL A 109 -20.20 -3.86 11.26
CA VAL A 109 -20.71 -3.87 9.88
C VAL A 109 -22.23 -3.94 9.94
N THR A 110 -22.91 -3.15 9.13
CA THR A 110 -24.39 -3.13 9.04
C THR A 110 -24.86 -3.36 7.61
N ASP A 111 -26.17 -3.56 7.45
CA ASP A 111 -26.87 -3.58 6.17
C ASP A 111 -26.22 -4.48 5.12
N VAL A 112 -25.76 -5.66 5.56
CA VAL A 112 -25.24 -6.68 4.64
C VAL A 112 -26.38 -7.21 3.79
N SER A 113 -26.18 -7.25 2.48
CA SER A 113 -27.16 -7.72 1.53
C SER A 113 -26.49 -8.58 0.48
N CYS A 114 -26.89 -9.85 0.42
CA CYS A 114 -26.58 -10.74 -0.69
C CYS A 114 -27.84 -10.96 -1.55
N PRO A 115 -27.69 -11.25 -2.87
CA PRO A 115 -28.82 -11.57 -3.74
C PRO A 115 -29.51 -12.85 -3.26
N GLU A 116 -30.84 -12.86 -3.27
CA GLU A 116 -31.64 -14.05 -2.95
C GLU A 116 -31.61 -15.07 -4.11
N ASP A 117 -31.90 -16.33 -3.80
CA ASP A 117 -32.13 -17.42 -4.77
C ASP A 117 -30.98 -17.65 -5.79
N VAL A 118 -29.73 -17.58 -5.32
CA VAL A 118 -28.57 -17.92 -6.16
C VAL A 118 -28.51 -19.43 -6.39
N GLU A 119 -28.55 -19.84 -7.65
CA GLU A 119 -28.46 -21.27 -8.04
C GLU A 119 -27.15 -21.89 -7.53
N LEU A 120 -27.24 -23.06 -6.91
CA LEU A 120 -26.09 -23.86 -6.49
C LEU A 120 -25.41 -24.46 -7.72
N ALA A 121 -24.36 -23.78 -8.18
CA ALA A 121 -23.53 -24.25 -9.28
C ALA A 121 -22.10 -23.75 -9.09
N ALA A 122 -21.15 -24.68 -9.27
CA ALA A 122 -19.73 -24.37 -9.22
C ALA A 122 -19.36 -23.27 -10.24
N GLY A 123 -18.60 -22.29 -9.78
CA GLY A 123 -18.21 -21.11 -10.55
C GLY A 123 -19.27 -20.00 -10.62
N THR A 124 -20.42 -20.17 -9.96
CA THR A 124 -21.40 -19.07 -9.85
C THR A 124 -20.81 -17.96 -9.00
N VAL A 125 -20.75 -16.76 -9.58
CA VAL A 125 -20.30 -15.54 -8.91
C VAL A 125 -21.50 -14.67 -8.60
N SER A 126 -21.58 -14.23 -7.36
CA SER A 126 -22.59 -13.29 -6.86
C SER A 126 -21.93 -12.10 -6.17
N THR A 127 -22.66 -11.01 -6.04
CA THR A 127 -22.16 -9.77 -5.45
C THR A 127 -22.97 -9.45 -4.22
N CYS A 128 -22.31 -9.30 -3.08
CA CYS A 128 -22.92 -8.82 -1.85
C CYS A 128 -22.43 -7.41 -1.53
N THR A 129 -23.21 -6.66 -0.76
CA THR A 129 -22.83 -5.34 -0.25
C THR A 129 -22.91 -5.30 1.27
N ALA A 130 -22.16 -4.42 1.91
CA ALA A 130 -22.26 -4.14 3.34
C ALA A 130 -21.93 -2.67 3.63
N GLN A 131 -22.35 -2.18 4.79
CA GLN A 131 -22.05 -0.83 5.27
C GLN A 131 -21.02 -0.87 6.41
N VAL A 132 -19.95 -0.10 6.28
CA VAL A 132 -18.91 0.10 7.30
C VAL A 132 -18.94 1.57 7.71
N GLU A 133 -19.49 1.87 8.90
CA GLU A 133 -19.72 3.24 9.37
C GLU A 133 -20.41 4.16 8.33
N GLY A 134 -21.35 3.59 7.56
CA GLY A 134 -22.08 4.29 6.50
C GLY A 134 -21.40 4.29 5.12
N GLN A 135 -20.24 3.65 4.98
CA GLN A 135 -19.54 3.48 3.70
C GLN A 135 -19.88 2.12 3.08
N GLU A 136 -20.34 2.13 1.83
CA GLU A 136 -20.67 0.88 1.10
C GLU A 136 -19.41 0.14 0.67
N VAL A 137 -19.38 -1.15 0.95
CA VAL A 137 -18.32 -2.09 0.54
C VAL A 137 -18.95 -3.19 -0.29
N THR A 138 -18.31 -3.51 -1.41
CA THR A 138 -18.74 -4.60 -2.31
C THR A 138 -17.89 -5.85 -2.10
N TYR A 139 -18.53 -7.01 -2.09
CA TYR A 139 -17.93 -8.33 -1.97
C TYR A 139 -18.31 -9.19 -3.15
N THR A 140 -17.35 -9.97 -3.63
CA THR A 140 -17.57 -11.03 -4.62
C THR A 140 -17.62 -12.36 -3.90
N VAL A 141 -18.68 -13.13 -4.13
CA VAL A 141 -18.89 -14.45 -3.55
C VAL A 141 -18.92 -15.45 -4.70
N GLU A 142 -17.87 -16.27 -4.81
CA GLU A 142 -17.74 -17.33 -5.82
C GLU A 142 -18.04 -18.69 -5.18
N GLN A 143 -19.01 -19.41 -5.72
CA GLN A 143 -19.29 -20.78 -5.33
C GLN A 143 -18.23 -21.71 -5.91
N THR A 144 -17.54 -22.47 -5.06
CA THR A 144 -16.47 -23.39 -5.49
C THR A 144 -16.99 -24.75 -5.92
N ASP A 145 -18.22 -25.10 -5.54
CA ASP A 145 -18.89 -26.37 -5.84
C ASP A 145 -20.42 -26.24 -5.82
N ASP A 146 -21.11 -27.37 -5.98
CA ASP A 146 -22.55 -27.54 -5.87
C ASP A 146 -23.02 -27.97 -4.46
N GLU A 147 -22.11 -27.94 -3.48
CA GLU A 147 -22.37 -28.26 -2.06
C GLU A 147 -22.54 -26.99 -1.20
N GLY A 148 -22.37 -25.81 -1.79
CA GLY A 148 -22.56 -24.51 -1.14
C GLY A 148 -21.28 -23.94 -0.52
N ASN A 149 -20.10 -24.46 -0.85
CA ASN A 149 -18.85 -23.84 -0.43
C ASN A 149 -18.57 -22.59 -1.27
N VAL A 150 -18.09 -21.52 -0.62
CA VAL A 150 -17.84 -20.23 -1.26
C VAL A 150 -16.46 -19.67 -0.94
N THR A 151 -15.93 -18.89 -1.87
CA THR A 151 -14.80 -17.97 -1.65
C THR A 151 -15.35 -16.55 -1.66
N ILE A 152 -15.00 -15.77 -0.64
CA ILE A 152 -15.42 -14.38 -0.50
C ILE A 152 -14.19 -13.49 -0.71
N SER A 153 -14.30 -12.49 -1.57
CA SER A 153 -13.25 -11.51 -1.83
C SER A 153 -13.81 -10.09 -1.88
N SER A 154 -12.96 -9.11 -1.55
CA SER A 154 -13.25 -7.68 -1.69
C SER A 154 -11.96 -6.95 -2.01
N ASP A 155 -12.05 -5.88 -2.82
CA ASP A 155 -10.93 -4.97 -3.10
C ASP A 155 -10.86 -3.82 -2.08
N ALA A 156 -11.75 -3.79 -1.08
CA ALA A 156 -11.77 -2.72 -0.09
C ALA A 156 -10.55 -2.76 0.81
N VAL A 157 -9.91 -1.59 0.95
CA VAL A 157 -8.83 -1.36 1.92
C VAL A 157 -9.36 -0.45 3.01
N PHE A 158 -9.21 -0.87 4.26
CA PHE A 158 -9.65 -0.10 5.42
C PHE A 158 -8.46 0.68 6.01
N VAL A 159 -8.63 1.99 6.20
CA VAL A 159 -7.62 2.89 6.74
C VAL A 159 -8.13 3.49 8.04
N GLN A 160 -7.42 3.27 9.15
CA GLN A 160 -7.76 3.87 10.44
C GLN A 160 -7.46 5.37 10.41
N VAL A 161 -8.44 6.20 10.79
CA VAL A 161 -8.25 7.66 10.85
C VAL A 161 -7.12 8.03 11.83
N THR A 162 -7.00 7.29 12.94
CA THR A 162 -5.93 7.48 13.92
C THR A 162 -4.53 7.20 13.34
N ASP A 163 -4.41 6.28 12.40
CA ASP A 163 -3.12 5.96 11.76
C ASP A 163 -2.73 7.05 10.76
N VAL A 164 -3.71 7.68 10.10
CA VAL A 164 -3.52 8.87 9.25
C VAL A 164 -3.03 10.04 10.10
N GLU A 165 -3.69 10.33 11.22
CA GLU A 165 -3.33 11.41 12.15
C GLU A 165 -1.94 11.20 12.76
N ALA A 166 -1.61 9.96 13.15
CA ALA A 166 -0.29 9.61 13.66
C ALA A 166 0.79 9.79 12.58
N SER A 167 0.54 9.34 11.35
CA SER A 167 1.47 9.49 10.23
C SER A 167 1.74 10.95 9.88
N LEU A 168 0.70 11.79 9.91
CA LEU A 168 0.82 13.24 9.70
C LEU A 168 1.66 13.89 10.81
N THR A 169 1.38 13.54 12.07
CA THR A 169 2.11 14.04 13.24
C THR A 169 3.60 13.69 13.15
N GLU A 170 3.92 12.44 12.84
CA GLU A 170 5.30 11.97 12.69
C GLU A 170 6.03 12.71 11.55
N GLN A 171 5.38 12.87 10.40
CA GLN A 171 5.96 13.57 9.25
C GLN A 171 6.22 15.05 9.56
N PHE A 172 5.27 15.72 10.21
CA PHE A 172 5.42 17.13 10.57
C PHE A 172 6.52 17.33 11.62
N THR A 173 6.56 16.47 12.63
CA THR A 173 7.59 16.49 13.68
C THR A 173 8.97 16.25 13.08
N ALA A 174 9.10 15.29 12.16
CA ALA A 174 10.36 14.98 11.50
C ALA A 174 10.87 16.12 10.59
N SER A 175 9.96 16.88 9.97
CA SER A 175 10.31 17.96 9.05
C SER A 175 10.60 19.29 9.76
N THR A 176 9.86 19.61 10.83
CA THR A 176 9.94 20.91 11.53
C THR A 176 10.70 20.84 12.86
N GLY A 177 10.75 19.68 13.49
CA GLY A 177 11.26 19.50 14.85
C GLY A 177 10.35 20.05 15.95
N LEU A 178 9.08 20.36 15.62
CA LEU A 178 8.09 20.86 16.58
C LEU A 178 7.21 19.72 17.09
N ASP A 179 6.82 19.81 18.36
CA ASP A 179 5.80 18.94 18.95
C ASP A 179 4.40 19.45 18.54
N VAL A 180 3.68 18.61 17.78
CA VAL A 180 2.36 18.93 17.24
C VAL A 180 1.36 17.80 17.51
N GLU A 181 0.08 18.12 17.44
CA GLU A 181 -1.03 17.18 17.39
C GLU A 181 -1.76 17.36 16.06
N SER A 182 -2.16 16.25 15.43
CA SER A 182 -2.92 16.25 14.19
C SER A 182 -4.32 15.71 14.42
N SER A 183 -5.31 16.30 13.77
CA SER A 183 -6.68 15.80 13.73
C SER A 183 -7.21 15.86 12.31
N CYS A 184 -7.90 14.80 11.87
CA CYS A 184 -8.46 14.69 10.53
C CYS A 184 -10.00 14.59 10.58
N ASP A 185 -10.68 15.35 9.72
CA ASP A 185 -12.14 15.34 9.60
C ASP A 185 -12.61 14.18 8.72
N ALA A 186 -12.92 13.06 9.38
CA ALA A 186 -13.60 11.91 8.80
C ALA A 186 -15.11 11.92 9.07
N GLY A 187 -15.70 13.03 9.54
CA GLY A 187 -17.03 13.01 10.14
C GLY A 187 -17.08 12.11 11.37
N ASP A 188 -18.15 11.32 11.52
CA ASP A 188 -18.33 10.40 12.67
C ASP A 188 -17.58 9.06 12.52
N ARG A 189 -16.72 8.93 11.49
CA ARG A 189 -16.05 7.68 11.13
C ARG A 189 -14.70 7.54 11.79
N SER A 190 -14.41 6.35 12.31
CA SER A 190 -13.10 5.94 12.81
C SER A 190 -12.28 5.20 11.74
N VAL A 191 -12.95 4.69 10.70
CA VAL A 191 -12.34 3.93 9.60
C VAL A 191 -12.78 4.52 8.27
N LEU A 192 -11.87 4.57 7.30
CA LEU A 192 -12.13 4.97 5.93
C LEU A 192 -11.97 3.79 4.98
N VAL A 193 -12.96 3.55 4.14
CA VAL A 193 -12.81 2.71 2.94
C VAL A 193 -12.00 3.50 1.90
N ALA A 194 -10.79 3.03 1.60
CA ALA A 194 -9.87 3.67 0.68
C ALA A 194 -10.45 3.68 -0.75
N SER A 195 -10.25 4.79 -1.44
CA SER A 195 -10.61 4.96 -2.85
C SER A 195 -9.64 5.94 -3.49
N ASP A 196 -9.43 5.81 -4.80
CA ASP A 196 -8.44 6.61 -5.52
C ASP A 196 -8.72 8.13 -5.39
N GLY A 197 -7.81 8.84 -4.72
CA GLY A 197 -7.91 10.29 -4.52
C GLY A 197 -8.88 10.73 -3.42
N LEU A 198 -9.18 9.86 -2.46
CA LEU A 198 -9.99 10.21 -1.28
C LEU A 198 -9.27 11.29 -0.46
N GLN A 199 -9.89 12.46 -0.35
CA GLN A 199 -9.34 13.60 0.40
C GLN A 199 -10.00 13.69 1.78
N VAL A 200 -9.15 13.85 2.79
CA VAL A 200 -9.53 14.02 4.19
C VAL A 200 -8.88 15.32 4.68
N PRO A 201 -9.67 16.36 5.02
CA PRO A 201 -9.14 17.57 5.61
C PRO A 201 -8.56 17.27 6.98
N CYS A 202 -7.38 17.81 7.29
CA CYS A 202 -6.73 17.67 8.57
C CYS A 202 -6.22 19.02 9.06
N VAL A 203 -6.09 19.15 10.38
CA VAL A 203 -5.49 20.30 11.05
C VAL A 203 -4.33 19.79 11.90
N VAL A 204 -3.18 20.42 11.75
CA VAL A 204 -2.01 20.21 12.61
C VAL A 204 -1.88 21.43 13.52
N SER A 205 -1.76 21.22 14.83
CA SER A 205 -1.68 22.31 15.82
C SER A 205 -0.53 22.10 16.79
N ALA A 206 0.10 23.17 17.25
CA ALA A 206 1.17 23.08 18.23
C ALA A 206 0.61 22.70 19.61
N VAL A 207 1.23 21.72 20.28
CA VAL A 207 0.77 21.21 21.60
C VAL A 207 0.70 22.33 22.67
N GLY A 208 1.61 23.31 22.59
CA GLY A 208 1.69 24.42 23.55
C GLY A 208 0.81 25.63 23.21
N ASP A 209 0.37 25.74 21.95
CA ASP A 209 -0.43 26.85 21.46
C ASP A 209 -1.30 26.38 20.28
N PRO A 210 -2.52 25.86 20.54
CA PRO A 210 -3.37 25.32 19.48
C PRO A 210 -3.92 26.40 18.54
N THR A 211 -3.66 27.69 18.81
CA THR A 211 -3.97 28.77 17.87
C THR A 211 -2.93 28.87 16.75
N ASP A 212 -1.74 28.31 16.95
CA ASP A 212 -0.74 28.08 15.92
C ASP A 212 -1.03 26.73 15.24
N SER A 213 -1.69 26.81 14.09
CA SER A 213 -2.17 25.64 13.35
C SER A 213 -2.03 25.82 11.85
N ALA A 214 -2.02 24.70 11.12
CA ALA A 214 -1.97 24.64 9.68
C ALA A 214 -2.98 23.62 9.14
N ASP A 215 -3.66 23.99 8.06
CA ASP A 215 -4.55 23.10 7.32
C ASP A 215 -3.74 22.21 6.37
N VAL A 216 -4.04 20.92 6.38
CA VAL A 216 -3.40 19.89 5.56
C VAL A 216 -4.49 19.04 4.93
N THR A 217 -4.32 18.65 3.67
CA THR A 217 -5.17 17.63 3.04
C THR A 217 -4.41 16.31 3.02
N ALA A 218 -4.98 15.28 3.65
CA ALA A 218 -4.53 13.91 3.45
C ALA A 218 -5.23 13.33 2.23
N THR A 219 -4.47 12.80 1.27
CA THR A 219 -4.98 12.10 0.10
C THR A 219 -4.65 10.62 0.21
N ILE A 220 -5.68 9.79 0.17
CA ILE A 220 -5.62 8.33 0.26
C ILE A 220 -5.86 7.78 -1.15
N ASP A 221 -5.02 6.84 -1.60
CA ASP A 221 -5.23 6.12 -2.86
C ASP A 221 -6.02 4.80 -2.66
N ALA A 222 -6.32 4.08 -3.75
CA ALA A 222 -7.05 2.82 -3.68
C ALA A 222 -6.30 1.70 -2.93
N GLU A 223 -4.98 1.82 -2.77
CA GLU A 223 -4.14 0.88 -2.04
C GLU A 223 -4.03 1.25 -0.54
N GLY A 224 -4.66 2.35 -0.13
CA GLY A 224 -4.61 2.88 1.24
C GLY A 224 -3.33 3.65 1.55
N ASN A 225 -2.51 3.99 0.55
CA ASN A 225 -1.35 4.85 0.79
C ASN A 225 -1.81 6.28 1.03
N VAL A 226 -1.19 6.93 2.02
CA VAL A 226 -1.52 8.29 2.44
C VAL A 226 -0.41 9.24 2.00
N SER A 227 -0.80 10.37 1.40
CA SER A 227 0.06 11.51 1.10
C SER A 227 -0.53 12.79 1.69
N PHE A 228 0.31 13.77 2.00
CA PHE A 228 -0.11 15.00 2.68
C PHE A 228 0.33 16.23 1.89
N GLU A 229 -0.57 17.18 1.73
CA GLU A 229 -0.33 18.45 1.06
C GLU A 229 -0.85 19.61 1.92
N ALA A 230 -0.03 20.65 2.12
CA ALA A 230 -0.47 21.85 2.82
C ALA A 230 -1.47 22.65 1.95
N VAL A 231 -2.49 23.23 2.59
CA VAL A 231 -3.57 23.97 1.93
C VAL A 231 -3.28 25.47 1.86
#